data_AF-A0A1J0TM66-F1
#
_entry.id   AF-A0A1J0TM66-F1
#
_cell.length_a   1.000
_cell.length_b   1.000
_cell.length_c   1.000
_cell.angle_alpha   90.00
_cell.angle_beta   90.00
_cell.angle_gamma   90.00
#
_symmetry.space_group_name_H-M   'P 1'
#
loop_
_entity.id
_entity.type
_entity.pdbx_description
1 polymer ?
#
loop_
_entity_poly.entity_id
_entity_poly.type
_entity_poly.pdbx_seq_one_letter_code
_entity_poly.pdbx_strand_id
1 'polypeptide(L)'
;MSIEIARNVLMKARMIDPRLQVGSTEDEVAARIAAWADVFDGQPVWPREALEAVSDHYRKRNAFPIMPGDVVAYCAEQPPASSPEHLLWIFEKHVQHPWSTTIQELVGREIPELNPETYETWDKQFLIQKRREWLTANGSALAAEAIEKAERKALES
;
A
#
# COMPACT_ATOMS: atom_id res chain seq x y z
N MET A 1 -7.12 1.53 -10.26
CA MET A 1 -6.47 0.67 -9.24
C MET A 1 -7.51 0.04 -8.31
N SER A 2 -8.40 0.82 -7.67
CA SER A 2 -9.41 0.32 -6.72
C SER A 2 -10.31 -0.80 -7.25
N ILE A 3 -10.75 -0.73 -8.51
CA ILE A 3 -11.54 -1.80 -9.17
C ILE A 3 -10.81 -3.14 -9.23
N GLU A 4 -9.51 -3.12 -9.51
CA GLU A 4 -8.72 -4.34 -9.60
C GLU A 4 -8.50 -4.96 -8.22
N ILE A 5 -8.20 -4.14 -7.22
CA ILE A 5 -8.08 -4.57 -5.82
C ILE A 5 -9.42 -5.17 -5.36
N ALA A 6 -10.54 -4.45 -5.57
CA ALA A 6 -11.88 -4.91 -5.24
C ALA A 6 -12.22 -6.25 -5.88
N ARG A 7 -11.93 -6.41 -7.18
CA ARG A 7 -12.11 -7.68 -7.90
C ARG A 7 -11.32 -8.80 -7.21
N ASN A 8 -10.02 -8.61 -7.00
CA ASN A 8 -9.14 -9.66 -6.49
C ASN A 8 -9.51 -10.06 -5.05
N VAL A 9 -9.80 -9.07 -4.20
CA VAL A 9 -10.26 -9.27 -2.82
C VAL A 9 -11.57 -10.03 -2.79
N LEU A 10 -12.56 -9.60 -3.56
CA LEU A 10 -13.90 -10.19 -3.57
C LEU A 10 -13.88 -11.63 -4.12
N MET A 11 -13.09 -11.89 -5.17
CA MET A 11 -12.91 -13.24 -5.71
C MET A 11 -12.22 -14.16 -4.70
N LYS A 12 -11.13 -13.70 -4.06
CA LYS A 12 -10.45 -14.47 -3.01
C LYS A 12 -11.37 -14.77 -1.83
N ALA A 13 -12.14 -13.78 -1.38
CA ALA A 13 -13.09 -13.94 -0.29
C ALA A 13 -14.19 -14.96 -0.65
N ARG A 14 -14.73 -14.92 -1.87
CA ARG A 14 -15.73 -15.90 -2.36
C ARG A 14 -15.17 -17.32 -2.42
N MET A 15 -13.90 -17.50 -2.78
CA MET A 15 -13.26 -18.82 -2.80
C MET A 15 -13.12 -19.43 -1.40
N ILE A 16 -13.03 -18.61 -0.35
CA ILE A 16 -12.89 -19.05 1.04
C ILE A 16 -14.27 -19.21 1.71
N ASP A 17 -15.17 -18.24 1.49
CA ASP A 17 -16.51 -18.22 2.10
C ASP A 17 -17.60 -18.28 1.02
N PRO A 18 -18.23 -19.45 0.81
CA PRO A 18 -19.29 -19.61 -0.20
C PRO A 18 -20.58 -18.84 0.15
N ARG A 19 -20.73 -18.34 1.39
CA ARG A 19 -21.86 -17.48 1.77
C ARG A 19 -21.77 -16.10 1.12
N LEU A 20 -20.56 -15.67 0.72
CA LEU A 20 -20.34 -14.40 0.05
C LEU A 20 -20.83 -14.47 -1.40
N GLN A 21 -22.08 -14.06 -1.61
CA GLN A 21 -22.69 -14.00 -2.93
C GLN A 21 -22.18 -12.76 -3.69
N VAL A 22 -21.51 -12.99 -4.83
CA VAL A 22 -20.98 -11.90 -5.67
C VAL A 22 -21.95 -11.54 -6.81
N GLY A 23 -22.94 -12.37 -7.07
CA GLY A 23 -23.87 -12.25 -8.21
C GLY A 23 -23.93 -13.54 -9.01
N SER A 24 -25.03 -13.70 -9.74
CA SER A 24 -25.27 -14.83 -10.63
C SER A 24 -25.09 -14.47 -12.12
N THR A 25 -25.07 -13.18 -12.45
CA THR A 25 -24.81 -12.66 -13.81
C THR A 25 -23.50 -11.86 -13.85
N GLU A 26 -22.95 -11.68 -15.04
CA GLU A 26 -21.75 -10.85 -15.23
C GLU A 26 -21.99 -9.40 -14.79
N ASP A 27 -23.17 -8.85 -15.08
CA ASP A 27 -23.55 -7.48 -14.71
C ASP A 27 -23.64 -7.29 -13.19
N GLU A 28 -24.21 -8.27 -12.46
CA GLU A 28 -24.28 -8.23 -11.00
C GLU A 28 -22.90 -8.31 -10.37
N VAL A 29 -22.03 -9.17 -10.91
CA VAL A 29 -20.64 -9.31 -10.47
C VAL A 29 -19.89 -7.99 -10.69
N ALA A 30 -20.03 -7.38 -11.87
CA ALA A 30 -19.40 -6.10 -12.20
C ALA A 30 -19.91 -4.97 -11.28
N ALA A 31 -21.22 -4.88 -11.05
CA ALA A 31 -21.82 -3.90 -10.16
C ALA A 31 -21.33 -4.04 -8.71
N ARG A 32 -21.17 -5.28 -8.22
CA ARG A 32 -20.68 -5.52 -6.86
C ARG A 32 -19.18 -5.20 -6.72
N ILE A 33 -18.37 -5.48 -7.74
CA ILE A 33 -16.96 -5.05 -7.78
C ILE A 33 -16.87 -3.52 -7.76
N ALA A 34 -17.70 -2.83 -8.55
CA ALA A 34 -17.74 -1.37 -8.58
C ALA A 34 -18.10 -0.80 -7.19
N ALA A 35 -19.15 -1.33 -6.55
CA ALA A 35 -19.55 -0.88 -5.21
C ALA A 35 -18.45 -1.08 -4.14
N TRP A 36 -17.66 -2.16 -4.24
CA TRP A 36 -16.49 -2.35 -3.36
C TRP A 36 -15.37 -1.36 -3.68
N ALA A 37 -15.11 -1.11 -4.95
CA ALA A 37 -14.08 -0.17 -5.39
C ALA A 37 -14.38 1.26 -4.94
N ASP A 38 -15.67 1.66 -4.93
CA ASP A 38 -16.09 2.97 -4.43
C ASP A 38 -15.76 3.15 -2.94
N VAL A 39 -15.84 2.09 -2.13
CA VAL A 39 -15.44 2.11 -0.71
C VAL A 39 -13.92 2.23 -0.56
N PHE A 40 -13.16 1.66 -1.48
CA PHE A 40 -11.70 1.75 -1.48
C PHE A 40 -11.17 3.09 -2.01
N ASP A 41 -11.99 3.86 -2.72
CA ASP A 41 -11.54 5.09 -3.35
C ASP A 41 -11.12 6.14 -2.31
N GLY A 42 -9.96 6.74 -2.53
CA GLY A 42 -9.32 7.67 -1.58
C GLY A 42 -8.83 7.05 -0.27
N GLN A 43 -8.98 5.74 -0.06
CA GLN A 43 -8.53 5.04 1.15
C GLN A 43 -7.11 4.47 0.99
N PRO A 44 -6.35 4.31 2.09
CA PRO A 44 -5.04 3.65 2.08
C PRO A 44 -5.21 2.13 1.93
N VAL A 45 -5.50 1.68 0.71
CA VAL A 45 -5.70 0.26 0.38
C VAL A 45 -4.72 -0.16 -0.70
N TRP A 46 -3.89 -1.16 -0.40
CA TRP A 46 -2.86 -1.67 -1.29
C TRP A 46 -3.11 -3.13 -1.68
N PRO A 47 -2.79 -3.55 -2.92
CA PRO A 47 -3.18 -4.87 -3.43
C PRO A 47 -2.75 -6.06 -2.55
N ARG A 48 -1.50 -6.06 -2.09
CA ARG A 48 -0.96 -7.15 -1.26
C ARG A 48 -1.66 -7.22 0.10
N GLU A 49 -1.67 -6.11 0.81
CA GLU A 49 -2.27 -6.01 2.15
C GLU A 49 -3.78 -6.27 2.12
N ALA A 50 -4.47 -5.82 1.08
CA ALA A 50 -5.90 -6.07 0.94
C ALA A 50 -6.21 -7.56 0.77
N LEU A 51 -5.35 -8.31 0.06
CA LEU A 51 -5.47 -9.77 -0.03
C LEU A 51 -5.09 -10.47 1.27
N GLU A 52 -4.11 -9.95 2.01
CA GLU A 52 -3.75 -10.45 3.35
C GLU A 52 -4.89 -10.24 4.34
N ALA A 53 -5.59 -9.09 4.29
CA ALA A 53 -6.77 -8.80 5.10
C ALA A 53 -7.83 -9.90 4.98
N VAL A 54 -8.08 -10.39 3.76
CA VAL A 54 -9.00 -11.51 3.52
C VAL A 54 -8.52 -12.78 4.22
N SER A 55 -7.23 -13.11 4.04
CA SER A 55 -6.64 -14.30 4.66
C SER A 55 -6.68 -14.22 6.18
N ASP A 56 -6.35 -13.08 6.77
CA ASP A 56 -6.32 -12.87 8.21
C ASP A 56 -7.74 -12.90 8.82
N HIS A 57 -8.70 -12.24 8.17
CA HIS A 57 -10.09 -12.23 8.59
C HIS A 57 -10.67 -13.63 8.72
N TYR A 58 -10.47 -14.49 7.72
CA TYR A 58 -11.03 -15.85 7.72
C TYR A 58 -10.23 -16.85 8.56
N ARG A 59 -9.07 -16.49 9.13
CA ARG A 59 -8.41 -17.29 10.18
C ARG A 59 -9.14 -17.22 11.52
N LYS A 60 -9.98 -16.19 11.73
CA LYS A 60 -10.75 -16.01 12.97
C LYS A 60 -11.80 -17.13 13.09
N ARG A 61 -11.99 -17.64 14.32
CA ARG A 61 -13.04 -18.63 14.60
C ARG A 61 -14.42 -18.01 14.35
N ASN A 62 -15.28 -18.72 13.63
CA ASN A 62 -16.64 -18.26 13.28
C ASN A 62 -16.67 -16.92 12.54
N ALA A 63 -15.71 -16.68 11.64
CA ALA A 63 -15.69 -15.46 10.83
C ALA A 63 -17.02 -15.26 10.08
N PHE A 64 -17.59 -14.05 10.17
CA PHE A 64 -18.67 -13.61 9.30
C PHE A 64 -18.12 -13.24 7.91
N PRO A 65 -18.96 -13.14 6.87
CA PRO A 65 -18.51 -12.66 5.56
C PRO A 65 -17.81 -11.30 5.68
N ILE A 66 -16.62 -11.19 5.08
CA ILE A 66 -15.83 -9.97 5.11
C ILE A 66 -16.51 -8.84 4.31
N MET A 67 -16.46 -7.63 4.84
CA MET A 67 -16.96 -6.41 4.22
C MET A 67 -15.80 -5.53 3.72
N PRO A 68 -16.01 -4.63 2.75
CA PRO A 68 -14.92 -3.78 2.24
C PRO A 68 -14.35 -2.87 3.34
N GLY A 69 -15.15 -2.44 4.31
CA GLY A 69 -14.68 -1.67 5.47
C GLY A 69 -13.67 -2.43 6.34
N ASP A 70 -13.79 -3.76 6.46
CA ASP A 70 -12.83 -4.58 7.22
C ASP A 70 -11.45 -4.59 6.54
N VAL A 71 -11.43 -4.57 5.20
CA VAL A 71 -10.20 -4.53 4.40
C VAL A 71 -9.52 -3.16 4.54
N VAL A 72 -10.29 -2.07 4.49
CA VAL A 72 -9.77 -0.72 4.73
C VAL A 72 -9.18 -0.59 6.13
N ALA A 73 -9.90 -1.09 7.14
CA ALA A 73 -9.42 -1.06 8.53
C ALA A 73 -8.10 -1.84 8.69
N TYR A 74 -8.03 -3.05 8.11
CA TYR A 74 -6.80 -3.85 8.13
C TYR A 74 -5.61 -3.11 7.50
N CYS A 75 -5.78 -2.56 6.29
CA CYS A 75 -4.71 -1.84 5.60
C CYS A 75 -4.24 -0.60 6.37
N ALA A 76 -5.17 0.14 6.98
CA ALA A 76 -4.84 1.33 7.77
C ALA A 76 -4.00 1.02 9.04
N GLU A 77 -4.07 -0.21 9.55
CA GLU A 77 -3.30 -0.67 10.71
C GLU A 77 -1.92 -1.24 10.34
N GLN A 78 -1.62 -1.43 9.05
CA GLN A 78 -0.36 -2.03 8.64
C GLN A 78 0.82 -1.07 8.84
N PRO A 79 2.00 -1.59 9.27
CA PRO A 79 3.20 -0.77 9.37
C PRO A 79 3.63 -0.28 7.97
N PRO A 80 4.29 0.87 7.84
CA PRO A 80 4.75 1.41 6.56
C PRO A 80 5.46 0.44 5.61
N ALA A 81 6.22 -0.52 6.16
CA ALA A 81 7.01 -1.49 5.41
C ALA A 81 6.33 -2.86 5.26
N SER A 82 4.99 -2.94 5.38
CA SER A 82 4.20 -4.16 5.15
C SER A 82 4.15 -4.58 3.69
N SER A 83 4.19 -3.62 2.76
CA SER A 83 4.17 -3.92 1.33
C SER A 83 4.95 -2.89 0.49
N PRO A 84 5.46 -3.29 -0.69
CA PRO A 84 6.12 -2.35 -1.60
C PRO A 84 5.19 -1.21 -2.02
N GLU A 85 3.92 -1.51 -2.27
CA GLU A 85 2.94 -0.54 -2.73
C GLU A 85 2.65 0.54 -1.67
N HIS A 86 2.61 0.15 -0.40
CA HIS A 86 2.48 1.08 0.73
C HIS A 86 3.71 1.98 0.85
N LEU A 87 4.92 1.43 0.81
CA LEU A 87 6.14 2.24 0.83
C LEU A 87 6.23 3.22 -0.33
N LEU A 88 5.93 2.76 -1.55
CA LEU A 88 5.95 3.63 -2.73
C LEU A 88 4.93 4.78 -2.62
N TRP A 89 3.75 4.51 -2.05
CA TRP A 89 2.77 5.56 -1.77
C TRP A 89 3.29 6.57 -0.75
N ILE A 90 3.95 6.11 0.33
CA ILE A 90 4.59 6.99 1.31
C ILE A 90 5.69 7.82 0.64
N PHE A 91 6.52 7.21 -0.21
CA PHE A 91 7.57 7.92 -0.93
C PHE A 91 7.00 9.06 -1.77
N GLU A 92 5.95 8.81 -2.57
CA GLU A 92 5.30 9.85 -3.39
C GLU A 92 4.66 10.95 -2.52
N LYS A 93 4.04 10.61 -1.39
CA LYS A 93 3.50 11.61 -0.47
C LYS A 93 4.61 12.53 0.09
N HIS A 94 5.77 11.95 0.41
CA HIS A 94 6.89 12.69 0.97
C HIS A 94 7.79 13.37 -0.07
N VAL A 95 7.60 13.11 -1.37
CA VAL A 95 8.27 13.86 -2.46
C VAL A 95 8.02 15.36 -2.35
N GLN A 96 6.81 15.77 -1.95
CA GLN A 96 6.41 17.18 -1.81
C GLN A 96 7.10 17.92 -0.65
N HIS A 97 7.84 17.18 0.18
CA HIS A 97 8.51 17.67 1.39
C HIS A 97 10.02 17.42 1.29
N PRO A 98 10.77 18.21 0.50
CA PRO A 98 12.17 17.91 0.19
C PRO A 98 13.08 17.86 1.43
N TRP A 99 12.77 18.62 2.48
CA TRP A 99 13.49 18.60 3.76
C TRP A 99 13.08 17.46 4.71
N SER A 100 12.13 16.61 4.32
CA SER A 100 11.72 15.45 5.13
C SER A 100 12.73 14.31 5.01
N THR A 101 13.21 13.85 6.17
CA THR A 101 14.09 12.69 6.36
C THR A 101 13.33 11.36 6.36
N THR A 102 12.00 11.36 6.33
CA THR A 102 11.15 10.17 6.51
C THR A 102 11.52 8.99 5.60
N ILE A 103 11.87 9.25 4.32
CA ILE A 103 12.30 8.17 3.41
C ILE A 103 13.62 7.55 3.87
N GLN A 104 14.57 8.38 4.30
CA GLN A 104 15.88 7.93 4.81
C GLN A 104 15.74 7.20 6.15
N GLU A 105 14.78 7.57 6.99
CA GLU A 105 14.46 6.86 8.24
C GLU A 105 13.85 5.48 7.99
N LEU A 106 12.92 5.38 7.03
CA LEU A 106 12.28 4.12 6.64
C LEU A 106 13.27 3.13 6.03
N VAL A 107 14.09 3.60 5.08
CA VAL A 107 15.16 2.79 4.49
C VAL A 107 16.27 2.55 5.51
N GLY A 108 16.54 3.54 6.35
CA GLY A 108 17.46 3.45 7.47
C GLY A 108 18.91 3.75 7.14
N ARG A 109 19.16 4.55 6.11
CA ARG A 109 20.47 5.09 5.73
C ARG A 109 20.28 6.44 5.07
N GLU A 110 21.34 7.23 5.07
CA GLU A 110 21.37 8.47 4.30
C GLU A 110 21.36 8.19 2.79
N ILE A 111 20.66 9.07 2.07
CA ILE A 111 20.56 9.04 0.61
C ILE A 111 20.87 10.45 0.10
N PRO A 112 22.09 10.70 -0.41
CA PRO A 112 22.52 12.03 -0.82
C PRO A 112 21.57 12.73 -1.80
N GLU A 113 20.97 11.99 -2.73
CA GLU A 113 20.04 12.51 -3.75
C GLU A 113 18.68 12.92 -3.17
N LEU A 114 18.36 12.50 -1.95
CA LEU A 114 17.15 12.94 -1.23
C LEU A 114 17.44 14.09 -0.25
N ASN A 115 18.71 14.43 -0.02
CA ASN A 115 19.11 15.48 0.90
C ASN A 115 19.18 16.83 0.16
N PRO A 116 18.38 17.85 0.53
CA PRO A 116 18.41 19.17 -0.08
C PRO A 116 19.78 19.86 -0.05
N GLU A 117 20.60 19.58 0.96
CA GLU A 117 21.90 20.24 1.15
C GLU A 117 22.94 19.80 0.12
N THR A 118 22.70 18.70 -0.61
CA THR A 118 23.59 18.26 -1.69
C THR A 118 23.41 19.06 -2.98
N TYR A 119 22.39 19.91 -3.06
CA TYR A 119 22.09 20.74 -4.20
C TYR A 119 22.51 22.20 -3.96
N GLU A 120 23.11 22.82 -4.98
CA GLU A 120 23.44 24.26 -4.96
C GLU A 120 22.19 25.15 -4.92
N THR A 121 21.07 24.65 -5.46
CA THR A 121 19.79 25.36 -5.53
C THR A 121 18.84 24.87 -4.46
N TRP A 122 18.36 25.79 -3.63
CA TRP A 122 17.42 25.52 -2.53
C TRP A 122 15.95 25.78 -2.92
N ASP A 123 15.69 25.97 -4.20
CA ASP A 123 14.33 26.12 -4.72
C ASP A 123 13.51 24.84 -4.48
N LYS A 124 12.35 25.00 -3.85
CA LYS A 124 11.50 23.88 -3.45
C LYS A 124 11.03 23.05 -4.65
N GLN A 125 10.66 23.69 -5.76
CA GLN A 125 10.12 22.99 -6.93
C GLN A 125 11.22 22.19 -7.63
N PHE A 126 12.41 22.77 -7.75
CA PHE A 126 13.60 22.08 -8.23
C PHE A 126 13.90 20.82 -7.40
N LEU A 127 13.92 20.94 -6.07
CA LEU A 127 14.19 19.82 -5.18
C LEU A 127 13.12 18.72 -5.26
N ILE A 128 11.83 19.09 -5.32
CA ILE A 128 10.73 18.14 -5.52
C ILE A 128 10.92 17.38 -6.82
N GLN A 129 11.24 18.08 -7.91
CA GLN A 129 11.44 17.48 -9.22
C GLN A 129 12.61 16.49 -9.21
N LYS A 130 13.76 16.87 -8.63
CA LYS A 130 14.93 15.98 -8.51
C LYS A 130 14.64 14.75 -7.65
N ARG A 131 13.95 14.95 -6.53
CA ARG A 131 13.52 13.86 -5.64
C ARG A 131 12.60 12.87 -6.37
N ARG A 132 11.63 13.38 -7.14
CA ARG A 132 10.72 12.55 -7.94
C ARG A 132 11.45 11.78 -9.05
N GLU A 133 12.34 12.43 -9.80
CA GLU A 133 13.15 11.78 -10.84
C GLU A 133 13.94 10.60 -10.26
N TRP A 134 14.60 10.81 -9.13
CA TRP A 134 15.41 9.79 -8.50
C TRP A 134 14.55 8.65 -7.91
N LEU A 135 13.43 8.97 -7.25
CA LEU A 135 12.51 7.94 -6.73
C LEU A 135 11.79 7.16 -7.83
N THR A 136 11.56 7.75 -9.00
CA THR A 136 11.02 7.02 -10.17
C THR A 136 12.02 5.96 -10.65
N ALA A 137 13.31 6.27 -10.63
CA ALA A 137 14.35 5.35 -11.06
C ALA A 137 14.70 4.28 -10.00
N ASN A 138 14.65 4.63 -8.71
CA ASN A 138 15.21 3.81 -7.63
C ASN A 138 14.18 3.34 -6.58
N GLY A 139 12.95 3.87 -6.63
CA GLY A 139 11.95 3.69 -5.57
C GLY A 139 11.59 2.23 -5.30
N SER A 140 11.48 1.40 -6.35
CA SER A 140 11.17 -0.03 -6.18
C SER A 140 12.28 -0.80 -5.47
N ALA A 141 13.55 -0.50 -5.79
CA ALA A 141 14.69 -1.12 -5.13
C ALA A 141 14.80 -0.67 -3.66
N LEU A 142 14.55 0.62 -3.38
CA LEU A 142 14.49 1.14 -2.02
C LEU A 142 13.36 0.53 -1.20
N ALA A 143 12.18 0.34 -1.80
CA ALA A 143 11.07 -0.29 -1.11
C ALA A 143 11.41 -1.72 -0.71
N ALA A 144 12.06 -2.48 -1.61
CA ALA A 144 12.55 -3.83 -1.29
C ALA A 144 13.59 -3.82 -0.16
N GLU A 145 14.55 -2.89 -0.19
CA GLU A 145 15.57 -2.73 0.86
C GLU A 145 14.93 -2.44 2.24
N ALA A 146 13.96 -1.52 2.27
CA ALA A 146 13.26 -1.16 3.50
C ALA A 146 12.42 -2.31 4.07
N ILE A 147 11.78 -3.12 3.22
CA ILE A 147 11.04 -4.31 3.64
C ILE A 147 11.98 -5.35 4.23
N GLU A 148 13.07 -5.69 3.52
CA GLU A 148 14.04 -6.68 4.01
C GLU A 148 14.61 -6.27 5.39
N LYS A 149 14.88 -4.98 5.56
CA LYS A 149 15.31 -4.44 6.85
C LYS A 149 14.25 -4.60 7.93
N ALA A 150 12.99 -4.29 7.63
CA ALA A 150 11.88 -4.43 8.57
C ALA A 150 11.67 -5.89 8.99
N GLU A 151 11.74 -6.82 8.04
CA GLU A 151 11.65 -8.27 8.29
C GLU A 151 12.80 -8.75 9.19
N ARG A 152 14.03 -8.33 8.90
CA ARG A 152 15.20 -8.67 9.74
C ARG A 152 15.02 -8.18 11.18
N LYS A 153 14.57 -6.93 11.35
CA LYS A 153 14.32 -6.36 12.68
C LYS A 153 13.24 -7.12 13.45
N ALA A 154 12.20 -7.61 12.76
CA ALA A 154 11.13 -8.39 13.38
C ALA A 154 11.58 -9.79 13.84
N LEU A 155 12.63 -10.35 13.24
CA LEU A 155 13.23 -11.62 13.68
C LEU A 155 14.16 -11.48 14.89
N GLU A 156 14.68 -10.27 15.11
CA GLU A 156 15.58 -9.94 16.22
C GLU A 156 14.85 -9.51 17.50
N SER A 157 13.54 -9.20 17.40
CA SER A 157 12.67 -8.74 18.50
C SER A 157 11.87 -9.87 19.13
#